data_AF-A0A524QRM1-F1
#
_entry.id   AF-A0A524QRM1-F1
#
_cell.length_a   1.000
_cell.length_b   1.000
_cell.length_c   1.000
_cell.angle_alpha   90.00
_cell.angle_beta   90.00
_cell.angle_gamma   90.00
#
_symmetry.space_group_name_H-M   'P 1'
#
loop_
_entity.id
_entity.type
_entity.pdbx_description
1 polymer ?
#
loop_
_entity_poly.entity_id
_entity_poly.type
_entity_poly.pdbx_seq_one_letter_code
_entity_poly.pdbx_strand_id
1 'polypeptide(L)'
;MLAGYMEKIRLLENIEAPKDLLSLPDTLVRVLDAVASDESSPDHIATIILRDPSLTARTLKMANSSYYRRAATIRTVHQAVMVLGANAVKCIALSVSVFSPPKGQAAEIEMFRQFYFHLLGVAILSRAIATKTGYPSSEEAFIAGLLHDLGKRHIMQRYPQLCLEISVLAGKGEDIIDAERRYFDVDHAELGSIIANRWRLPEALQRTVCRHHHFNDPSSDELTKIVMLSNLMALVIQAPNLKIMERYSETIKQLSESLKLDREFLDTISFLLLEETVKAASNIGIDIGDTSELMNRANRELCKAYLLIEGLFRERQELSGKLLAEERTAGMMRSKTIAIATLSHYLNNVATAISGRVQLMQLALEKNEVVDKTNKFPVSLKVIESSILKLLAVLAELKSLSRFDDQNFYNDSDALNIDERIKVRMQSIDQTYANAPH
;
A
#
# COMPACT_ATOMS: atom_id res chain seq x y z
N MET A 1 13.05 -4.39 -19.40
CA MET A 1 13.70 -5.67 -19.02
C MET A 1 15.17 -5.40 -18.72
N LEU A 2 15.47 -4.91 -17.52
CA LEU A 2 16.84 -4.82 -16.95
C LEU A 2 16.92 -5.55 -15.60
N ALA A 3 15.95 -6.43 -15.31
CA ALA A 3 15.81 -7.13 -14.03
C ALA A 3 16.55 -8.47 -13.98
N GLY A 4 17.69 -8.58 -14.66
CA GLY A 4 18.52 -9.79 -14.66
C GLY A 4 19.99 -9.43 -14.53
N TYR A 5 20.57 -9.67 -13.36
CA TYR A 5 22.00 -9.55 -13.07
C TYR A 5 22.62 -8.15 -13.25
N MET A 6 22.13 -7.15 -12.50
CA MET A 6 22.98 -6.01 -12.15
C MET A 6 23.59 -6.30 -10.78
N GLU A 7 24.92 -6.38 -10.72
CA GLU A 7 25.66 -6.40 -9.46
C GLU A 7 25.29 -5.15 -8.66
N LYS A 8 24.97 -5.32 -7.37
CA LYS A 8 24.51 -4.23 -6.50
C LYS A 8 25.55 -3.11 -6.50
N ILE A 9 25.15 -1.88 -6.82
CA ILE A 9 26.07 -0.75 -6.84
C ILE A 9 26.44 -0.42 -5.40
N ARG A 10 27.73 -0.56 -5.07
CA ARG A 10 28.26 -0.18 -3.77
C ARG A 10 28.59 1.31 -3.77
N LEU A 11 27.57 2.15 -3.54
CA LEU A 11 27.73 3.60 -3.54
C LEU A 11 28.74 4.04 -2.49
N LEU A 12 28.75 3.44 -1.30
CA LEU A 12 29.68 3.84 -0.24
C LEU A 12 31.14 3.56 -0.60
N GLU A 13 31.42 2.45 -1.28
CA GLU A 13 32.76 2.13 -1.80
C GLU A 13 33.12 3.04 -2.99
N ASN A 14 32.16 3.38 -3.85
CA ASN A 14 32.38 4.29 -4.98
C ASN A 14 32.49 5.78 -4.56
N ILE A 15 32.31 6.11 -3.28
CA ILE A 15 32.42 7.46 -2.70
C ILE A 15 33.85 7.77 -2.20
N GLU A 16 34.82 6.91 -2.54
CA GLU A 16 36.24 6.98 -2.14
C GLU A 16 36.93 8.34 -2.46
N ALA A 17 36.51 9.09 -3.48
CA ALA A 17 37.04 10.42 -3.77
C ALA A 17 36.04 11.56 -3.44
N PRO A 18 36.50 12.71 -2.90
CA PRO A 18 35.67 13.90 -2.66
C PRO A 18 34.96 14.46 -3.91
N LYS A 19 35.44 14.08 -5.10
CA LYS A 19 34.96 14.54 -6.40
C LYS A 19 33.70 13.81 -6.89
N ASP A 20 33.40 12.66 -6.30
CA ASP A 20 32.33 11.77 -6.78
C ASP A 20 30.98 12.00 -6.10
N LEU A 21 30.96 12.70 -4.96
CA LEU A 21 29.72 13.19 -4.34
C LEU A 21 29.25 14.49 -4.99
N LEU A 22 28.03 14.92 -4.67
CA LEU A 22 27.53 16.24 -5.07
C LEU A 22 28.55 17.30 -4.63
N SER A 23 29.33 17.79 -5.59
CA SER A 23 30.47 18.66 -5.34
C SER A 23 29.94 20.02 -4.93
N LEU A 24 30.37 20.52 -3.77
CA LEU A 24 30.08 21.87 -3.32
C LEU A 24 30.62 22.88 -4.34
N PRO A 25 29.81 23.81 -4.85
CA PRO A 25 30.34 24.97 -5.56
C PRO A 25 31.39 25.69 -4.69
N ASP A 26 32.48 26.18 -5.29
CA ASP A 26 33.55 26.89 -4.56
C ASP A 26 33.00 28.07 -3.75
N THR A 27 32.00 28.77 -4.29
CA THR A 27 31.27 29.83 -3.59
C THR A 27 30.60 29.32 -2.31
N LEU A 28 29.98 28.14 -2.36
CA LEU A 28 29.33 27.55 -1.19
C LEU A 28 30.37 27.18 -0.13
N VAL A 29 31.50 26.56 -0.50
CA VAL A 29 32.59 26.25 0.45
C VAL A 29 33.03 27.52 1.18
N ARG A 30 33.28 28.60 0.44
CA ARG A 30 33.66 29.89 1.03
C ARG A 30 32.59 30.47 1.94
N VAL A 31 31.31 30.36 1.59
CA VAL A 31 30.20 30.80 2.46
C VAL A 31 30.13 29.95 3.73
N LEU A 32 30.29 28.63 3.62
CA LEU A 32 30.29 27.72 4.78
C LEU A 32 31.45 28.05 5.73
N ASP A 33 32.64 28.27 5.19
CA ASP A 33 33.84 28.63 5.96
C ASP A 33 33.70 30.01 6.64
N ALA A 34 33.17 31.00 5.92
CA ALA A 34 32.92 32.33 6.47
C ALA A 34 31.89 32.27 7.61
N VAL A 35 30.78 31.57 7.43
CA VAL A 35 29.75 31.46 8.49
C VAL A 35 30.24 30.67 9.70
N ALA A 36 31.18 29.72 9.51
CA ALA A 36 31.75 28.94 10.61
C ALA A 36 32.84 29.69 11.42
N SER A 37 33.32 30.83 10.92
CA SER A 37 34.30 31.65 11.61
C SER A 37 33.63 32.67 12.52
N ASP A 38 33.96 32.65 13.81
CA ASP A 38 33.47 33.62 14.80
C ASP A 38 33.91 35.07 14.49
N GLU A 39 34.86 35.27 13.58
CA GLU A 39 35.36 36.58 13.16
C GLU A 39 34.70 37.11 11.87
N SER A 40 33.81 36.35 11.22
CA SER A 40 33.27 36.74 9.92
C SER A 40 32.19 37.81 10.02
N SER A 41 32.45 38.97 9.44
CA SER A 41 31.47 40.05 9.34
C SER A 41 30.41 39.78 8.25
N PRO A 42 29.20 40.36 8.38
CA PRO A 42 28.19 40.36 7.32
C PRO A 42 28.71 40.88 5.97
N ASP A 43 29.65 41.82 5.98
CA ASP A 43 30.35 42.32 4.79
C ASP A 43 31.20 41.26 4.10
N HIS A 44 31.91 40.44 4.89
CA HIS A 44 32.73 39.36 4.35
C HIS A 44 31.86 38.32 3.63
N ILE A 45 30.77 37.90 4.26
CA ILE A 45 29.80 36.96 3.68
C ILE A 45 29.17 37.56 2.42
N ALA A 46 28.77 38.83 2.44
CA ALA A 46 28.20 39.51 1.27
C ALA A 46 29.18 39.55 0.09
N THR A 47 30.48 39.78 0.36
CA THR A 47 31.54 39.79 -0.65
C THR A 47 31.70 38.42 -1.31
N ILE A 48 31.55 37.33 -0.55
CA ILE A 48 31.61 35.97 -1.10
C ILE A 48 30.39 35.70 -1.98
N ILE A 49 29.19 36.05 -1.52
CA ILE A 49 27.96 35.86 -2.30
C ILE A 49 28.00 36.62 -3.62
N LEU A 50 28.49 37.86 -3.61
CA LEU A 50 28.59 38.73 -4.79
C LEU A 50 29.47 38.16 -5.91
N ARG A 51 30.32 37.16 -5.62
CA ARG A 51 31.14 36.46 -6.63
C ARG A 51 30.34 35.44 -7.44
N ASP A 52 29.15 35.09 -6.98
CA ASP A 52 28.25 34.16 -7.65
C ASP A 52 26.92 34.87 -8.00
N PRO A 53 26.68 35.17 -9.28
CA PRO A 53 25.45 35.85 -9.71
C PRO A 53 24.17 35.09 -9.36
N SER A 54 24.20 33.74 -9.37
CA SER A 54 23.04 32.91 -9.04
C SER A 54 22.72 32.99 -7.54
N LEU A 55 23.74 32.84 -6.70
CA LEU A 55 23.61 32.99 -5.26
C LEU A 55 23.20 34.41 -4.88
N THR A 56 23.80 35.43 -5.51
CA THR A 56 23.44 36.85 -5.31
C THR A 56 21.97 37.09 -5.59
N ALA A 57 21.48 36.65 -6.76
CA ALA A 57 20.09 36.82 -7.15
C ALA A 57 19.15 36.09 -6.17
N ARG A 58 19.48 34.85 -5.79
CA ARG A 58 18.66 34.05 -4.86
C ARG A 58 18.67 34.62 -3.43
N THR A 59 19.80 35.11 -2.93
CA THR A 59 19.91 35.76 -1.62
C THR A 59 19.08 37.05 -1.57
N LEU A 60 19.19 37.90 -2.59
CA LEU A 60 18.38 39.13 -2.68
C LEU A 60 16.89 38.82 -2.80
N LYS A 61 16.52 37.83 -3.62
CA LYS A 61 15.13 37.46 -3.85
C LYS A 61 14.51 36.78 -2.64
N MET A 62 15.29 35.98 -1.91
CA MET A 62 14.89 35.40 -0.63
C MET A 62 14.68 36.49 0.43
N ALA A 63 15.63 37.43 0.57
CA ALA A 63 15.51 38.55 1.52
C ALA A 63 14.31 39.48 1.22
N ASN A 64 13.84 39.51 -0.02
CA ASN A 64 12.66 40.25 -0.46
C ASN A 64 11.38 39.43 -0.55
N SER A 65 11.43 38.14 -0.23
CA SER A 65 10.25 37.27 -0.30
C SER A 65 9.21 37.69 0.74
N SER A 66 7.94 37.36 0.47
CA SER A 66 6.81 37.57 1.39
C SER A 66 7.06 36.99 2.79
N TYR A 67 7.98 36.02 2.89
CA TYR A 67 8.44 35.43 4.15
C TYR A 67 8.97 36.45 5.15
N TYR A 68 9.83 37.38 4.73
CA TYR A 68 10.43 38.36 5.65
C TYR A 68 9.52 39.59 5.90
N ARG A 69 8.30 39.61 5.32
CA ARG A 69 7.24 40.65 5.49
C ARG A 69 7.79 42.06 5.72
N ARG A 70 8.51 42.61 4.74
CA ARG A 70 9.20 43.90 4.90
C ARG A 70 8.45 45.07 4.28
N ALA A 71 8.51 46.20 4.98
CA ALA A 71 7.99 47.48 4.51
C ALA A 71 8.82 48.08 3.36
N ALA A 72 10.10 47.68 3.21
CA ALA A 72 11.00 48.20 2.19
C ALA A 72 11.79 47.08 1.50
N THR A 73 11.99 47.24 0.19
CA THR A 73 12.75 46.33 -0.67
C THR A 73 14.25 46.38 -0.32
N ILE A 74 14.84 45.21 -0.05
CA ILE A 74 16.28 45.01 0.14
C ILE A 74 16.98 45.10 -1.21
N ARG A 75 17.95 46.02 -1.33
CA ARG A 75 18.63 46.31 -2.61
C ARG A 75 20.09 45.85 -2.66
N THR A 76 20.68 45.50 -1.53
CA THR A 76 22.08 45.08 -1.44
C THR A 76 22.23 43.73 -0.75
N VAL A 77 23.25 42.96 -1.15
CA VAL A 77 23.55 41.66 -0.54
C VAL A 77 23.94 41.82 0.93
N HIS A 78 24.68 42.89 1.27
CA HIS A 78 24.98 43.21 2.67
C HIS A 78 23.70 43.36 3.51
N GLN A 79 22.73 44.15 3.03
CA GLN A 79 21.43 44.29 3.71
C GLN A 79 20.72 42.94 3.81
N ALA A 80 20.76 42.11 2.77
CA ALA A 80 20.21 40.77 2.82
C ALA A 80 20.90 39.93 3.91
N VAL A 81 22.23 39.89 3.98
CA VAL A 81 22.96 39.12 5.01
C VAL A 81 22.64 39.60 6.42
N MET A 82 22.59 40.92 6.65
CA MET A 82 22.23 41.52 7.94
C MET A 82 20.80 41.14 8.39
N VAL A 83 19.91 40.98 7.43
CA VAL A 83 18.49 40.69 7.64
C VAL A 83 18.23 39.21 7.85
N LEU A 84 18.88 38.39 7.04
CA LEU A 84 18.75 36.94 7.03
C LEU A 84 19.52 36.33 8.21
N GLY A 85 20.66 36.93 8.58
CA GLY A 85 21.64 36.34 9.48
C GLY A 85 22.53 35.32 8.77
N ALA A 86 23.69 35.04 9.38
CA ALA A 86 24.72 34.18 8.80
C ALA A 86 24.21 32.74 8.52
N ASN A 87 23.42 32.19 9.44
CA ASN A 87 22.86 30.83 9.31
C ASN A 87 21.85 30.73 8.15
N ALA A 88 20.95 31.69 7.96
CA ALA A 88 20.02 31.65 6.84
C ALA A 88 20.73 31.81 5.49
N VAL A 89 21.79 32.62 5.43
CA VAL A 89 22.64 32.77 4.24
C VAL A 89 23.39 31.48 3.90
N LYS A 90 23.97 30.81 4.91
CA LYS A 90 24.57 29.48 4.79
C LYS A 90 23.61 28.53 4.10
N CYS A 91 22.35 28.56 4.54
CA CYS A 91 21.33 27.64 4.09
C CYS A 91 20.73 28.01 2.73
N ILE A 92 20.66 29.30 2.37
CA ILE A 92 20.37 29.72 1.00
C ILE A 92 21.47 29.24 0.06
N ALA A 93 22.74 29.40 0.42
CA ALA A 93 23.85 28.92 -0.40
C ALA A 93 23.79 27.39 -0.60
N LEU A 94 23.43 26.64 0.44
CA LEU A 94 23.19 25.21 0.37
C LEU A 94 22.05 24.87 -0.59
N SER A 95 20.92 25.58 -0.49
CA SER A 95 19.79 25.39 -1.41
C SER A 95 20.17 25.62 -2.87
N VAL A 96 21.06 26.58 -3.15
CA VAL A 96 21.49 26.84 -4.52
C VAL A 96 22.21 25.64 -5.13
N SER A 97 22.93 24.89 -4.31
CA SER A 97 23.66 23.69 -4.73
C SER A 97 22.74 22.50 -4.98
N VAL A 98 21.59 22.45 -4.31
CA VAL A 98 20.55 21.43 -4.55
C VAL A 98 19.86 21.68 -5.89
N PHE A 99 19.59 22.93 -6.22
CA PHE A 99 18.83 23.32 -7.40
C PHE A 99 19.72 23.65 -8.60
N SER A 100 19.92 22.66 -9.46
CA SER A 100 20.58 22.83 -10.76
C SER A 100 19.56 22.76 -11.91
N PRO A 101 19.77 23.46 -13.02
CA PRO A 101 18.91 23.31 -14.19
C PRO A 101 18.87 21.84 -14.61
N PRO A 102 17.68 21.26 -14.79
CA PRO A 102 17.58 19.88 -15.26
C PRO A 102 18.21 19.76 -16.65
N LYS A 103 19.03 18.73 -16.84
CA LYS A 103 19.65 18.37 -18.12
C LYS A 103 19.32 16.91 -18.40
N GLY A 104 19.10 16.57 -19.66
CA GLY A 104 18.80 15.19 -20.06
C GLY A 104 17.58 15.09 -20.95
N GLN A 105 17.03 13.89 -21.04
CA GLN A 105 15.80 13.62 -21.81
C GLN A 105 14.56 14.15 -21.10
N ALA A 106 13.44 14.26 -21.82
CA ALA A 106 12.18 14.79 -21.29
C ALA A 106 11.73 14.12 -19.98
N ALA A 107 11.87 12.79 -19.86
CA ALA A 107 11.53 12.05 -18.65
C ALA A 107 12.43 12.42 -17.45
N GLU A 108 13.71 12.66 -17.68
CA GLU A 108 14.66 13.08 -16.63
C GLU A 108 14.37 14.51 -16.18
N ILE A 109 14.12 15.42 -17.14
CA ILE A 109 13.74 16.80 -16.85
C ILE A 109 12.48 16.84 -15.98
N GLU A 110 11.47 16.06 -16.36
CA GLU A 110 10.21 15.98 -15.61
C GLU A 110 10.41 15.38 -14.21
N MET A 111 11.24 14.36 -14.07
CA MET A 111 11.61 13.79 -12.77
C MET A 111 12.27 14.85 -11.86
N PHE A 112 13.17 15.68 -12.39
CA PHE A 112 13.76 16.79 -11.64
C PHE A 112 12.74 17.88 -11.27
N ARG A 113 11.83 18.24 -12.17
CA ARG A 113 10.75 19.21 -11.88
C ARG A 113 9.88 18.72 -10.71
N GLN A 114 9.46 17.45 -10.74
CA GLN A 114 8.68 16.83 -9.67
C GLN A 114 9.46 16.80 -8.35
N PHE A 115 10.74 16.45 -8.41
CA PHE A 115 11.61 16.47 -7.24
C PHE A 115 11.73 17.86 -6.62
N TYR A 116 11.92 18.92 -7.43
CA TYR A 116 11.99 20.28 -6.91
C TYR A 116 10.66 20.79 -6.37
N PHE A 117 9.54 20.41 -6.99
CA PHE A 117 8.20 20.69 -6.48
C PHE A 117 7.98 20.05 -5.10
N HIS A 118 8.45 18.81 -4.92
CA HIS A 118 8.42 18.11 -3.65
C HIS A 118 9.28 18.78 -2.58
N LEU A 119 10.56 19.02 -2.85
CA LEU A 119 11.47 19.67 -1.90
C LEU A 119 10.93 21.01 -1.41
N LEU A 120 10.40 21.84 -2.32
CA LEU A 120 9.84 23.14 -1.96
C LEU A 120 8.56 23.00 -1.14
N GLY A 121 7.69 22.05 -1.48
CA GLY A 121 6.49 21.76 -0.70
C GLY A 121 6.84 21.34 0.73
N VAL A 122 7.79 20.42 0.90
CA VAL A 122 8.25 19.96 2.23
C VAL A 122 8.85 21.11 3.02
N ALA A 123 9.67 21.95 2.40
CA ALA A 123 10.25 23.13 3.05
C ALA A 123 9.17 24.12 3.53
N ILE A 124 8.18 24.43 2.68
CA ILE A 124 7.07 25.34 3.01
C ILE A 124 6.23 24.79 4.16
N LEU A 125 5.87 23.51 4.12
CA LEU A 125 5.12 22.84 5.19
C LEU A 125 5.92 22.81 6.50
N SER A 126 7.20 22.45 6.44
CA SER A 126 8.07 22.36 7.63
C SER A 126 8.12 23.69 8.37
N ARG A 127 8.22 24.78 7.62
CA ARG A 127 8.19 26.14 8.17
C ARG A 127 6.85 26.52 8.79
N ALA A 128 5.76 26.21 8.09
CA ALA A 128 4.41 26.51 8.58
C ALA A 128 4.13 25.75 9.88
N ILE A 129 4.47 24.47 9.91
CA ILE A 129 4.33 23.60 11.07
C ILE A 129 5.23 24.10 12.22
N ALA A 130 6.51 24.37 11.97
CA ALA A 130 7.42 24.91 12.98
C ALA A 130 6.91 26.21 13.62
N THR A 131 6.32 27.09 12.81
CA THR A 131 5.71 28.34 13.30
C THR A 131 4.51 28.05 14.21
N LYS A 132 3.66 27.09 13.83
CA LYS A 132 2.46 26.71 14.58
C LYS A 132 2.80 25.97 15.88
N THR A 133 3.84 25.12 15.89
CA THR A 133 4.27 24.39 17.10
C THR A 133 5.11 25.24 18.04
N GLY A 134 5.59 26.41 17.60
CA GLY A 134 6.47 27.26 18.37
C GLY A 134 7.93 26.76 18.38
N TYR A 135 8.33 25.96 17.38
CA TYR A 135 9.70 25.51 17.23
C TYR A 135 10.65 26.73 17.10
N PRO A 136 11.83 26.74 17.76
CA PRO A 136 12.63 27.96 17.93
C PRO A 136 13.06 28.66 16.64
N SER A 137 13.27 27.93 15.54
CA SER A 137 13.62 28.52 14.24
C SER A 137 12.81 27.88 13.11
N SER A 138 11.80 28.61 12.62
CA SER A 138 11.05 28.19 11.44
C SER A 138 11.90 28.26 10.17
N GLU A 139 12.95 29.09 10.13
CA GLU A 139 13.97 29.03 9.07
C GLU A 139 14.68 27.68 9.06
N GLU A 140 15.19 27.22 10.21
CA GLU A 140 15.88 25.93 10.31
C GLU A 140 15.00 24.78 9.84
N ALA A 141 13.71 24.80 10.20
CA ALA A 141 12.73 23.82 9.72
C ALA A 141 12.52 23.88 8.20
N PHE A 142 12.42 25.08 7.61
CA PHE A 142 12.35 25.25 6.15
C PHE A 142 13.55 24.60 5.47
N ILE A 143 14.75 24.83 6.01
CA ILE A 143 16.01 24.35 5.46
C ILE A 143 16.10 22.83 5.59
N ALA A 144 15.74 22.29 6.76
CA ALA A 144 15.71 20.85 6.97
C ALA A 144 14.77 20.18 5.96
N GLY A 145 13.58 20.75 5.73
CA GLY A 145 12.66 20.28 4.70
C GLY A 145 13.20 20.40 3.27
N LEU A 146 14.05 21.38 2.99
CA LEU A 146 14.69 21.54 1.68
C LEU A 146 15.83 20.56 1.42
N LEU A 147 16.51 20.13 2.47
CA LEU A 147 17.69 19.26 2.42
C LEU A 147 17.39 17.79 2.72
N HIS A 148 16.17 17.45 3.17
CA HIS A 148 15.82 16.11 3.63
C HIS A 148 16.17 15.01 2.60
N ASP A 149 16.01 15.32 1.31
CA ASP A 149 16.15 14.40 0.20
C ASP A 149 17.50 14.58 -0.57
N LEU A 150 18.54 15.08 0.12
CA LEU A 150 19.84 15.41 -0.49
C LEU A 150 20.54 14.20 -1.13
N GLY A 151 20.44 13.02 -0.53
CA GLY A 151 20.99 11.80 -1.11
C GLY A 151 20.26 11.41 -2.40
N LYS A 152 18.95 11.61 -2.47
CA LYS A 152 18.14 11.33 -3.66
C LYS A 152 18.53 12.25 -4.80
N ARG A 153 18.75 13.54 -4.51
CA ARG A 153 19.32 14.49 -5.48
C ARG A 153 20.66 14.01 -6.06
N HIS A 154 21.52 13.41 -5.23
CA HIS A 154 22.78 12.84 -5.69
C HIS A 154 22.56 11.64 -6.62
N ILE A 155 21.73 10.69 -6.20
CA ILE A 155 21.41 9.48 -6.99
C ILE A 155 20.79 9.89 -8.34
N MET A 156 19.85 10.84 -8.36
CA MET A 156 19.20 11.32 -9.58
C MET A 156 20.19 11.91 -10.60
N GLN A 157 21.25 12.58 -10.14
CA GLN A 157 22.25 13.15 -11.04
C GLN A 157 23.21 12.09 -11.59
N ARG A 158 23.52 11.06 -10.80
CA ARG A 158 24.51 10.05 -11.18
C ARG A 158 23.90 8.85 -11.91
N TYR A 159 22.68 8.48 -11.54
CA TYR A 159 21.96 7.28 -12.00
C TYR A 159 20.48 7.58 -12.35
N PRO A 160 20.19 8.54 -13.25
CA PRO A 160 18.82 8.98 -13.53
C PRO A 160 17.90 7.85 -14.00
N GLN A 161 18.41 6.89 -14.77
CA GLN A 161 17.61 5.77 -15.27
C GLN A 161 17.20 4.80 -14.14
N LEU A 162 18.08 4.53 -13.18
CA LEU A 162 17.76 3.71 -12.01
C LEU A 162 16.73 4.42 -11.11
N CYS A 163 16.81 5.74 -10.95
CA CYS A 163 15.79 6.52 -10.24
C CYS A 163 14.40 6.40 -10.88
N LEU A 164 14.32 6.39 -12.21
CA LEU A 164 13.04 6.16 -12.91
C LEU A 164 12.50 4.75 -12.63
N GLU A 165 13.35 3.72 -12.62
CA GLU A 165 12.94 2.35 -12.30
C GLU A 165 12.46 2.21 -10.84
N ILE A 166 13.20 2.79 -9.90
CA ILE A 166 12.83 2.86 -8.49
C ILE A 166 11.47 3.59 -8.31
N SER A 167 11.26 4.70 -9.02
CA SER A 167 9.99 5.44 -8.97
C SER A 167 8.81 4.60 -9.46
N VAL A 168 9.02 3.76 -10.49
CA VAL A 168 7.99 2.81 -10.97
C VAL A 168 7.68 1.75 -9.93
N LEU A 169 8.69 1.25 -9.21
CA LEU A 169 8.52 0.24 -8.15
C LEU A 169 7.78 0.83 -6.94
N ALA A 170 8.15 2.03 -6.51
CA ALA A 170 7.44 2.77 -5.48
C ALA A 170 5.97 3.03 -5.87
N GLY A 171 5.72 3.39 -7.14
CA GLY A 171 4.36 3.56 -7.67
C GLY A 171 3.51 2.27 -7.63
N LYS A 172 4.13 1.10 -7.61
CA LYS A 172 3.45 -0.21 -7.45
C LYS A 172 3.14 -0.56 -5.99
N GLY A 173 3.63 0.24 -5.04
CA GLY A 173 3.38 0.08 -3.60
C GLY A 173 4.58 -0.44 -2.81
N GLU A 174 5.74 -0.62 -3.46
CA GLU A 174 6.97 -0.96 -2.74
C GLU A 174 7.46 0.24 -1.90
N ASP A 175 8.09 -0.04 -0.77
CA ASP A 175 8.77 1.01 0.00
C ASP A 175 9.97 1.58 -0.78
N ILE A 176 10.15 2.91 -0.73
CA ILE A 176 11.21 3.57 -1.49
C ILE A 176 12.60 3.19 -0.95
N ILE A 177 12.74 3.02 0.37
CA ILE A 177 14.00 2.64 1.03
C ILE A 177 14.37 1.22 0.63
N ASP A 178 13.41 0.30 0.67
CA ASP A 178 13.62 -1.08 0.23
C ASP A 178 13.96 -1.14 -1.26
N ALA A 179 13.26 -0.36 -2.08
CA ALA A 179 13.51 -0.30 -3.52
C ALA A 179 14.93 0.19 -3.83
N GLU A 180 15.39 1.26 -3.17
CA GLU A 180 16.75 1.78 -3.30
C GLU A 180 17.79 0.77 -2.84
N ARG A 181 17.59 0.14 -1.68
CA ARG A 181 18.53 -0.85 -1.10
C ARG A 181 18.70 -2.11 -1.93
N ARG A 182 17.83 -2.37 -2.92
CA ARG A 182 18.05 -3.44 -3.91
C ARG A 182 19.08 -3.06 -4.96
N TYR A 183 19.09 -1.81 -5.40
CA TYR A 183 20.03 -1.32 -6.42
C TYR A 183 21.32 -0.78 -5.81
N PHE A 184 21.25 -0.23 -4.60
CA PHE A 184 22.32 0.43 -3.88
C PHE A 184 22.55 -0.19 -2.50
N ASP A 185 23.78 -0.15 -1.99
CA ASP A 185 24.15 -0.57 -0.63
C ASP A 185 23.61 0.33 0.50
N VAL A 186 23.11 1.51 0.14
CA VAL A 186 22.65 2.57 1.03
C VAL A 186 21.37 3.19 0.48
N ASP A 187 20.49 3.69 1.34
CA ASP A 187 19.33 4.49 0.91
C ASP A 187 19.63 5.99 0.80
N HIS A 188 18.69 6.75 0.24
CA HIS A 188 18.88 8.19 0.05
C HIS A 188 18.97 8.99 1.35
N ALA A 189 18.38 8.53 2.45
CA ALA A 189 18.41 9.22 3.74
C ALA A 189 19.78 9.06 4.40
N GLU A 190 20.31 7.83 4.41
CA GLU A 190 21.66 7.50 4.85
C GLU A 190 22.71 8.25 4.00
N LEU A 191 22.60 8.18 2.66
CA LEU A 191 23.50 8.90 1.75
C LEU A 191 23.40 10.41 1.94
N GLY A 192 22.20 10.95 2.12
CA GLY A 192 21.96 12.36 2.38
C GLY A 192 22.66 12.83 3.65
N SER A 193 22.65 12.02 4.71
CA SER A 193 23.34 12.32 5.96
C SER A 193 24.86 12.35 5.79
N ILE A 194 25.43 11.43 5.00
CA ILE A 194 26.86 11.42 4.66
C ILE A 194 27.24 12.70 3.90
N ILE A 195 26.43 13.12 2.93
CA ILE A 195 26.64 14.38 2.20
C ILE A 195 26.55 15.56 3.17
N ALA A 196 25.51 15.62 4.01
CA ALA A 196 25.32 16.68 5.01
C ALA A 196 26.48 16.78 6.00
N ASN A 197 27.04 15.65 6.43
CA ASN A 197 28.22 15.59 7.28
C ASN A 197 29.46 16.16 6.58
N ARG A 198 29.71 15.74 5.33
CA ARG A 198 30.82 16.29 4.52
C ARG A 198 30.68 17.79 4.27
N TRP A 199 29.45 18.27 4.19
CA TRP A 199 29.13 19.70 4.06
C TRP A 199 29.23 20.47 5.39
N ARG A 200 29.61 19.80 6.48
CA ARG A 200 29.73 20.40 7.84
C ARG A 200 28.45 21.12 8.25
N LEU A 201 27.31 20.49 7.95
CA LEU A 201 26.01 20.98 8.40
C LEU A 201 25.84 20.75 9.90
N PRO A 202 25.02 21.54 10.60
CA PRO A 202 24.66 21.26 12.00
C PRO A 202 24.17 19.83 12.19
N GLU A 203 24.51 19.21 13.33
CA GLU A 203 24.11 17.83 13.65
C GLU A 203 22.59 17.64 13.62
N ALA A 204 21.82 18.67 13.98
CA ALA A 204 20.37 18.64 13.88
C ALA A 204 19.90 18.39 12.44
N LEU A 205 20.49 19.06 11.44
CA LEU A 205 20.18 18.82 10.03
C LEU A 205 20.65 17.45 9.57
N GLN A 206 21.85 17.01 9.96
CA GLN A 206 22.36 15.68 9.60
C GLN A 206 21.46 14.56 10.13
N ARG A 207 20.98 14.69 11.37
CA ARG A 207 20.04 13.74 12.01
C ARG A 207 18.68 13.76 11.35
N THR A 208 18.12 14.94 11.08
CA THR A 208 16.83 15.07 10.38
C THR A 208 16.89 14.43 8.99
N VAL A 209 17.92 14.71 8.21
CA VAL A 209 18.14 14.07 6.89
C VAL A 209 18.26 12.56 7.01
N CYS A 210 19.00 12.05 8.00
CA CYS A 210 19.14 10.60 8.18
C CYS A 210 17.82 9.92 8.60
N ARG A 211 17.00 10.60 9.41
CA ARG A 211 15.89 9.95 10.11
C ARG A 211 14.50 10.27 9.59
N HIS A 212 14.34 11.11 8.58
CA HIS A 212 13.03 11.55 8.11
C HIS A 212 12.07 10.45 7.58
N HIS A 213 12.55 9.20 7.42
CA HIS A 213 11.72 8.02 7.12
C HIS A 213 11.41 7.13 8.33
N HIS A 214 11.98 7.39 9.51
CA HIS A 214 11.76 6.60 10.74
C HIS A 214 10.47 6.99 11.47
N PHE A 215 9.34 6.93 10.78
CA PHE A 215 8.07 7.50 11.26
C PHE A 215 7.58 6.96 12.61
N ASN A 216 7.96 5.73 12.97
CA ASN A 216 7.52 5.05 14.18
C ASN A 216 8.48 5.24 15.37
N ASP A 217 9.52 6.07 15.22
CA ASP A 217 10.52 6.26 16.25
C ASP A 217 10.14 7.39 17.22
N PRO A 218 9.72 7.08 18.46
CA PRO A 218 9.30 8.10 19.42
C PRO A 218 10.45 9.00 19.88
N SER A 219 11.70 8.54 19.74
CA SER A 219 12.92 9.26 20.14
C SER A 219 13.33 10.37 19.17
N SER A 220 12.64 10.48 18.02
CA SER A 220 12.87 11.55 17.05
C SER A 220 12.65 12.92 17.68
N ASP A 221 13.61 13.83 17.47
CA ASP A 221 13.49 15.22 17.90
C ASP A 221 12.39 15.96 17.14
N GLU A 222 12.02 17.12 17.67
CA GLU A 222 10.90 17.91 17.13
C GLU A 222 11.13 18.34 15.68
N LEU A 223 12.35 18.77 15.31
CA LEU A 223 12.69 19.14 13.93
C LEU A 223 12.50 17.96 12.97
N THR A 224 12.96 16.77 13.38
CA THR A 224 12.80 15.54 12.60
C THR A 224 11.31 15.22 12.41
N LYS A 225 10.49 15.30 13.47
CA LYS A 225 9.03 15.07 13.39
C LYS A 225 8.33 16.07 12.47
N ILE A 226 8.73 17.34 12.51
CA ILE A 226 8.22 18.38 11.61
C ILE A 226 8.50 18.02 10.15
N VAL A 227 9.73 17.61 9.83
CA VAL A 227 10.11 17.23 8.46
C VAL A 227 9.44 15.94 8.02
N MET A 228 9.32 14.93 8.90
CA MET A 228 8.56 13.70 8.64
C MET A 228 7.12 13.99 8.24
N LEU A 229 6.40 14.78 9.04
CA LEU A 229 5.02 15.14 8.76
C LEU A 229 4.90 15.92 7.45
N SER A 230 5.81 16.87 7.24
CA SER A 230 5.86 17.70 6.02
C SER A 230 6.10 16.86 4.77
N ASN A 231 7.01 15.88 4.83
CA ASN A 231 7.28 14.94 3.75
C ASN A 231 6.03 14.14 3.38
N LEU A 232 5.39 13.52 4.37
CA LEU A 232 4.18 12.72 4.15
C LEU A 232 3.01 13.56 3.60
N MET A 233 2.80 14.76 4.15
CA MET A 233 1.78 15.68 3.65
C MET A 233 2.07 16.12 2.21
N ALA A 234 3.30 16.52 1.90
CA ALA A 234 3.68 16.90 0.54
C ALA A 234 3.48 15.72 -0.44
N LEU A 235 3.87 14.51 -0.05
CA LEU A 235 3.69 13.31 -0.85
C LEU A 235 2.21 13.07 -1.18
N VAL A 236 1.32 13.14 -0.19
CA VAL A 236 -0.13 12.95 -0.36
C VAL A 236 -0.76 14.05 -1.23
N ILE A 237 -0.37 15.31 -1.02
CA ILE A 237 -0.98 16.46 -1.72
C ILE A 237 -0.49 16.55 -3.17
N GLN A 238 0.79 16.33 -3.41
CA GLN A 238 1.42 16.58 -4.71
C GLN A 238 1.39 15.37 -5.64
N ALA A 239 1.34 14.15 -5.10
CA ALA A 239 1.28 12.92 -5.85
C ALA A 239 0.15 12.01 -5.30
N PRO A 240 -1.12 12.44 -5.41
CA PRO A 240 -2.24 11.74 -4.79
C PRO A 240 -2.39 10.34 -5.37
N ASN A 241 -2.14 9.33 -4.53
CA ASN A 241 -2.27 7.92 -4.84
C ASN A 241 -2.98 7.25 -3.66
N LEU A 242 -4.10 6.56 -3.91
CA LEU A 242 -4.90 5.94 -2.86
C LEU A 242 -4.08 5.01 -1.96
N LYS A 243 -3.16 4.22 -2.52
CA LYS A 243 -2.31 3.31 -1.73
C LYS A 243 -1.38 4.08 -0.80
N ILE A 244 -0.83 5.21 -1.27
CA ILE A 244 0.04 6.07 -0.46
C ILE A 244 -0.79 6.72 0.66
N MET A 245 -1.98 7.23 0.33
CA MET A 245 -2.88 7.84 1.31
C MET A 245 -3.30 6.85 2.40
N GLU A 246 -3.71 5.64 2.02
CA GLU A 246 -4.09 4.57 2.94
C GLU A 246 -2.90 4.20 3.84
N ARG A 247 -1.73 3.95 3.23
CA ARG A 247 -0.50 3.56 3.92
C ARG A 247 -0.04 4.56 4.99
N TYR A 248 -0.13 5.86 4.72
CA TYR A 248 0.42 6.90 5.62
C TYR A 248 -0.64 7.66 6.43
N SER A 249 -1.93 7.36 6.25
CA SER A 249 -3.02 8.06 6.94
C SER A 249 -2.88 8.05 8.47
N GLU A 250 -2.62 6.88 9.05
CA GLU A 250 -2.45 6.71 10.49
C GLU A 250 -1.15 7.35 10.99
N THR A 251 -0.07 7.24 10.22
CA THR A 251 1.21 7.89 10.54
C THR A 251 1.11 9.41 10.56
N ILE A 252 0.45 10.01 9.56
CA ILE A 252 0.19 11.46 9.50
C ILE A 252 -0.61 11.89 10.72
N LYS A 253 -1.64 11.12 11.10
CA LYS A 253 -2.46 11.38 12.28
C LYS A 253 -1.62 11.36 13.57
N GLN A 254 -0.83 10.30 13.78
CA GLN A 254 0.02 10.15 14.97
C GLN A 254 1.06 11.27 15.08
N LEU A 255 1.74 11.62 13.96
CA LEU A 255 2.70 12.72 13.95
C LEU A 255 2.03 14.06 14.24
N SER A 256 0.85 14.32 13.66
CA SER A 256 0.07 15.54 13.91
C SER A 256 -0.33 15.67 15.37
N GLU A 257 -0.81 14.58 15.98
CA GLU A 257 -1.15 14.53 17.41
C GLU A 257 0.08 14.77 18.29
N SER A 258 1.22 14.16 17.95
CA SER A 258 2.48 14.35 18.69
C SER A 258 3.00 15.78 18.65
N LEU A 259 2.75 16.49 17.55
CA LEU A 259 3.08 17.91 17.34
C LEU A 259 1.95 18.85 17.81
N LYS A 260 0.86 18.30 18.38
CA LYS A 260 -0.31 19.05 18.88
C LYS A 260 -0.94 19.95 17.82
N LEU A 261 -0.99 19.47 16.58
CA LEU A 261 -1.59 20.18 15.46
C LEU A 261 -3.06 19.83 15.33
N ASP A 262 -3.90 20.86 15.18
CA ASP A 262 -5.31 20.69 14.90
C ASP A 262 -5.54 20.41 13.40
N ARG A 263 -6.65 19.73 13.07
CA ARG A 263 -6.99 19.38 11.69
C ARG A 263 -7.25 20.61 10.82
N GLU A 264 -7.86 21.65 11.37
CA GLU A 264 -8.19 22.88 10.65
C GLU A 264 -6.92 23.56 10.08
N PHE A 265 -5.84 23.58 10.87
CA PHE A 265 -4.54 24.06 10.44
C PHE A 265 -3.96 23.21 9.31
N LEU A 266 -3.99 21.87 9.44
CA LEU A 266 -3.49 20.95 8.41
C LEU A 266 -4.24 21.11 7.09
N ASP A 267 -5.56 21.25 7.15
CA ASP A 267 -6.41 21.46 5.96
C ASP A 267 -6.07 22.82 5.30
N THR A 268 -5.90 23.87 6.10
CA THR A 268 -5.53 25.21 5.62
C THR A 268 -4.19 25.22 4.90
N ILE A 269 -3.14 24.66 5.51
CA ILE A 269 -1.81 24.63 4.87
C ILE A 269 -1.79 23.71 3.66
N SER A 270 -2.58 22.64 3.66
CA SER A 270 -2.71 21.74 2.50
C SER A 270 -3.34 22.45 1.31
N PHE A 271 -4.39 23.24 1.56
CA PHE A 271 -5.08 24.01 0.52
C PHE A 271 -4.16 25.06 -0.13
N LEU A 272 -3.32 25.73 0.67
CA LEU A 272 -2.43 26.79 0.21
C LEU A 272 -1.12 26.27 -0.41
N LEU A 273 -0.78 25.00 -0.20
CA LEU A 273 0.54 24.46 -0.52
C LEU A 273 0.92 24.62 -1.99
N LEU A 274 0.01 24.29 -2.91
CA LEU A 274 0.28 24.34 -4.35
C LEU A 274 0.63 25.76 -4.80
N GLU A 275 -0.19 26.73 -4.42
CA GLU A 275 0.00 28.13 -4.79
C GLU A 275 1.30 28.69 -4.19
N GLU A 276 1.55 28.44 -2.91
CA GLU A 276 2.77 28.88 -2.23
C GLU A 276 4.02 28.24 -2.84
N THR A 277 3.95 26.97 -3.25
CA THR A 277 5.06 26.27 -3.90
C THR A 277 5.36 26.87 -5.28
N VAL A 278 4.33 27.15 -6.08
CA VAL A 278 4.48 27.81 -7.39
C VAL A 278 5.08 29.21 -7.26
N LYS A 279 4.57 30.01 -6.31
CA LYS A 279 5.13 31.33 -5.99
C LYS A 279 6.59 31.22 -5.55
N ALA A 280 6.91 30.28 -4.66
CA ALA A 280 8.26 30.07 -4.16
C ALA A 280 9.22 29.69 -5.28
N ALA A 281 8.86 28.74 -6.15
CA ALA A 281 9.68 28.30 -7.27
C ALA A 281 9.96 29.42 -8.29
N SER A 282 8.91 30.16 -8.67
CA SER A 282 9.03 31.36 -9.51
C SER A 282 9.96 32.39 -8.84
N ASN A 283 9.87 32.52 -7.51
CA ASN A 283 10.73 33.40 -6.74
C ASN A 283 12.20 32.95 -6.70
N ILE A 284 12.57 31.72 -7.05
CA ILE A 284 13.98 31.29 -7.06
C ILE A 284 14.48 30.90 -8.46
N GLY A 285 13.64 31.16 -9.48
CA GLY A 285 13.97 30.88 -10.89
C GLY A 285 14.06 29.39 -11.17
N ILE A 286 13.29 28.58 -10.44
CA ILE A 286 13.20 27.14 -10.66
C ILE A 286 11.95 26.86 -11.45
N ASP A 287 12.13 26.16 -12.55
CA ASP A 287 11.05 25.63 -13.33
C ASP A 287 10.53 24.33 -12.69
N ILE A 288 9.28 24.36 -12.25
CA ILE A 288 8.53 23.23 -11.71
C ILE A 288 7.26 22.94 -12.53
N GLY A 289 7.14 23.55 -13.71
CA GLY A 289 5.89 23.65 -14.45
C GLY A 289 4.99 24.81 -13.98
N ASP A 290 4.04 25.21 -14.82
CA ASP A 290 3.04 26.22 -14.47
C ASP A 290 1.80 25.60 -13.79
N THR A 291 0.93 26.43 -13.24
CA THR A 291 -0.30 25.98 -12.54
C THR A 291 -1.20 25.14 -13.45
N SER A 292 -1.26 25.43 -14.75
CA SER A 292 -2.06 24.70 -15.73
C SER A 292 -1.50 23.30 -15.97
N GLU A 293 -0.18 23.18 -16.09
CA GLU A 293 0.52 21.91 -16.24
C GLU A 293 0.34 21.03 -15.01
N LEU A 294 0.45 21.61 -13.80
CA LEU A 294 0.22 20.92 -12.53
C LEU A 294 -1.25 20.48 -12.37
N MET A 295 -2.22 21.33 -12.71
CA MET A 295 -3.64 20.96 -12.70
C MET A 295 -3.97 19.86 -13.69
N ASN A 296 -3.39 19.91 -14.90
CA ASN A 296 -3.56 18.85 -15.89
C ASN A 296 -2.97 17.52 -15.42
N ARG A 297 -1.86 17.53 -14.65
CA ARG A 297 -1.34 16.31 -14.00
C ARG A 297 -2.32 15.78 -12.97
N ALA A 298 -2.80 16.62 -12.06
CA ALA A 298 -3.78 16.22 -11.04
C ALA A 298 -5.04 15.62 -11.67
N ASN A 299 -5.56 16.21 -12.75
CA ASN A 299 -6.70 15.68 -13.50
C ASN A 299 -6.42 14.30 -14.11
N ARG A 300 -5.21 14.06 -14.63
CA ARG A 300 -4.81 12.74 -15.13
C ARG A 300 -4.77 11.68 -14.03
N GLU A 301 -4.24 12.02 -12.86
CA GLU A 301 -4.23 11.08 -11.71
C GLU A 301 -5.63 10.82 -11.17
N LEU A 302 -6.50 11.83 -11.11
CA LEU A 302 -7.92 11.66 -10.79
C LEU A 302 -8.62 10.72 -11.78
N CYS A 303 -8.35 10.87 -13.08
CA CYS A 303 -8.90 9.98 -14.10
C CYS A 303 -8.43 8.53 -13.92
N LYS A 304 -7.14 8.30 -13.62
CA LYS A 304 -6.61 6.96 -13.31
C LYS A 304 -7.28 6.36 -12.08
N ALA A 305 -7.46 7.14 -11.02
CA ALA A 305 -8.14 6.70 -9.80
C ALA A 305 -9.59 6.32 -10.08
N TYR A 306 -10.30 7.11 -10.89
CA TYR A 306 -11.67 6.81 -11.31
C TYR A 306 -11.77 5.47 -12.07
N LEU A 307 -10.88 5.24 -13.04
CA LEU A 307 -10.84 3.98 -13.80
C LEU A 307 -10.54 2.77 -12.91
N LEU A 308 -9.66 2.92 -11.91
CA LEU A 308 -9.35 1.87 -10.96
C LEU A 308 -10.56 1.54 -10.07
N ILE A 309 -11.26 2.57 -9.58
CA ILE A 309 -12.51 2.41 -8.81
C ILE A 309 -13.58 1.70 -9.66
N GLU A 310 -13.76 2.09 -10.92
CA GLU A 310 -14.69 1.44 -11.83
C GLU A 310 -14.37 -0.05 -12.01
N GLY A 311 -13.08 -0.39 -12.15
CA GLY A 311 -12.60 -1.76 -12.22
C GLY A 311 -12.93 -2.58 -10.96
N LEU A 312 -12.68 -2.02 -9.78
CA LEU A 312 -13.01 -2.65 -8.49
C LEU A 312 -14.51 -2.87 -8.32
N PHE A 313 -15.35 -1.92 -8.75
CA PHE A 313 -16.81 -2.10 -8.71
C PHE A 313 -17.26 -3.25 -9.61
N ARG A 314 -16.67 -3.37 -10.80
CA ARG A 314 -16.96 -4.46 -11.74
C ARG A 314 -16.56 -5.82 -11.16
N GLU A 315 -15.35 -5.91 -10.61
CA GLU A 315 -14.86 -7.13 -9.94
C GLU A 315 -15.75 -7.52 -8.75
N ARG A 316 -16.13 -6.56 -7.90
CA ARG A 316 -17.07 -6.79 -6.79
C ARG A 316 -18.41 -7.30 -7.29
N GLN A 317 -18.93 -6.78 -8.40
CA GLN A 317 -20.20 -7.20 -8.98
C GLN A 317 -20.12 -8.64 -9.51
N GLU A 318 -19.01 -9.02 -10.16
CA GLU A 318 -18.76 -10.40 -10.58
C GLU A 318 -18.66 -11.36 -9.40
N LEU A 319 -17.90 -11.00 -8.35
CA LEU A 319 -17.77 -11.79 -7.13
C LEU A 319 -19.10 -11.98 -6.41
N SER A 320 -19.91 -10.91 -6.30
CA SER A 320 -21.26 -10.99 -5.73
C SER A 320 -22.17 -11.91 -6.54
N GLY A 321 -22.08 -11.87 -7.88
CA GLY A 321 -22.79 -12.79 -8.77
C GLY A 321 -22.41 -14.25 -8.56
N LYS A 322 -21.10 -14.55 -8.37
CA LYS A 322 -20.61 -15.89 -8.06
C LYS A 322 -21.11 -16.38 -6.70
N LEU A 323 -21.01 -15.55 -5.67
CA LEU A 323 -21.47 -15.88 -4.32
C LEU A 323 -22.98 -16.22 -4.28
N LEU A 324 -23.81 -15.43 -4.98
CA LEU A 324 -25.25 -15.70 -5.09
C LEU A 324 -25.56 -17.03 -5.81
N ALA A 325 -24.73 -17.43 -6.78
CA ALA A 325 -24.89 -18.71 -7.46
C ALA A 325 -24.51 -19.90 -6.54
N GLU A 326 -23.43 -19.76 -5.77
CA GLU A 326 -23.01 -20.73 -4.76
C GLU A 326 -24.05 -20.89 -3.64
N GLU A 327 -24.60 -19.80 -3.12
CA GLU A 327 -25.65 -19.86 -2.09
C GLU A 327 -26.93 -20.54 -2.60
N ARG A 328 -27.35 -20.25 -3.84
CA ARG A 328 -28.52 -20.90 -4.46
C ARG A 328 -28.31 -22.41 -4.61
N THR A 329 -27.13 -22.83 -5.06
CA THR A 329 -26.82 -24.25 -5.24
C THR A 329 -26.74 -24.98 -3.89
N ALA A 330 -26.10 -24.39 -2.88
CA ALA A 330 -26.07 -24.92 -1.53
C ALA A 330 -27.48 -25.00 -0.88
N GLY A 331 -28.33 -24.01 -1.12
CA GLY A 331 -29.73 -24.01 -0.67
C GLY A 331 -30.55 -25.13 -1.32
N MET A 332 -30.42 -25.31 -2.64
CA MET A 332 -31.12 -26.36 -3.39
C MET A 332 -30.67 -27.76 -2.96
N MET A 333 -29.37 -27.95 -2.70
CA MET A 333 -28.82 -29.20 -2.18
C MET A 333 -29.35 -29.53 -0.80
N ARG A 334 -29.36 -28.58 0.15
CA ARG A 334 -29.94 -28.78 1.49
C ARG A 334 -31.42 -29.17 1.44
N SER A 335 -32.21 -28.50 0.59
CA SER A 335 -33.63 -28.83 0.41
C SER A 335 -33.81 -30.26 -0.14
N LYS A 336 -33.03 -30.64 -1.16
CA LYS A 336 -33.05 -32.00 -1.73
C LYS A 336 -32.66 -33.06 -0.70
N THR A 337 -31.62 -32.80 0.10
CA THR A 337 -31.17 -33.67 1.19
C THR A 337 -32.26 -33.89 2.25
N ILE A 338 -32.94 -32.82 2.69
CA ILE A 338 -34.04 -32.90 3.67
C ILE A 338 -35.23 -33.68 3.09
N ALA A 339 -35.59 -33.44 1.83
CA ALA A 339 -36.68 -34.16 1.16
C ALA A 339 -36.39 -35.67 1.06
N ILE A 340 -35.17 -36.05 0.68
CA ILE A 340 -34.73 -37.45 0.59
C ILE A 340 -34.75 -38.13 1.96
N ALA A 341 -34.25 -37.46 3.01
CA ALA A 341 -34.27 -38.01 4.36
C ALA A 341 -35.70 -38.23 4.88
N THR A 342 -36.60 -37.27 4.62
CA THR A 342 -38.01 -37.33 5.02
C THR A 342 -38.73 -38.46 4.30
N LEU A 343 -38.58 -38.57 2.98
CA LEU A 343 -39.16 -39.64 2.17
C LEU A 343 -38.67 -41.02 2.64
N SER A 344 -37.36 -41.14 2.92
CA SER A 344 -36.76 -42.38 3.40
C SER A 344 -37.36 -42.83 4.73
N HIS A 345 -37.59 -41.90 5.65
CA HIS A 345 -38.25 -42.19 6.93
C HIS A 345 -39.68 -42.71 6.74
N TYR A 346 -40.50 -42.05 5.91
CA TYR A 346 -41.88 -42.50 5.65
C TYR A 346 -41.93 -43.90 5.02
N LEU A 347 -41.10 -44.15 4.02
CA LEU A 347 -41.07 -45.43 3.32
C LEU A 347 -40.55 -46.56 4.22
N ASN A 348 -39.57 -46.29 5.10
CA ASN A 348 -39.08 -47.25 6.08
C ASN A 348 -40.17 -47.66 7.08
N ASN A 349 -41.00 -46.70 7.51
CA ASN A 349 -42.11 -46.98 8.43
C ASN A 349 -43.19 -47.85 7.77
N VAL A 350 -43.55 -47.56 6.52
CA VAL A 350 -44.51 -48.39 5.76
C VAL A 350 -43.96 -49.80 5.55
N ALA A 351 -42.70 -49.92 5.13
CA ALA A 351 -42.05 -51.21 4.96
C ALA A 351 -42.03 -52.04 6.25
N THR A 352 -41.68 -51.42 7.38
CA THR A 352 -41.68 -52.08 8.70
C THR A 352 -43.09 -52.54 9.10
N ALA A 353 -44.11 -51.71 8.88
CA ALA A 353 -45.50 -52.06 9.20
C ALA A 353 -46.02 -53.23 8.36
N ILE A 354 -45.69 -53.28 7.06
CA ILE A 354 -46.08 -54.40 6.20
C ILE A 354 -45.30 -55.67 6.61
N SER A 355 -43.99 -55.55 6.87
CA SER A 355 -43.17 -56.69 7.33
C SER A 355 -43.71 -57.31 8.62
N GLY A 356 -44.06 -56.48 9.61
CA GLY A 356 -44.65 -56.95 10.86
C GLY A 356 -45.99 -57.68 10.65
N ARG A 357 -46.82 -57.23 9.71
CA ARG A 357 -48.07 -57.93 9.37
C ARG A 357 -47.82 -59.27 8.67
N VAL A 358 -46.81 -59.33 7.80
CA VAL A 358 -46.40 -60.57 7.12
C VAL A 358 -45.92 -61.61 8.13
N GLN A 359 -45.08 -61.20 9.08
CA GLN A 359 -44.60 -62.08 10.17
C GLN A 359 -45.75 -62.57 11.05
N LEU A 360 -46.71 -61.71 11.40
CA LEU A 360 -47.90 -62.12 12.15
C LEU A 360 -48.75 -63.14 11.38
N MET A 361 -48.91 -62.96 10.06
CA MET A 361 -49.62 -63.92 9.22
C MET A 361 -48.88 -65.26 9.08
N GLN A 362 -47.55 -65.24 9.00
CA GLN A 362 -46.72 -66.46 9.04
C GLN A 362 -46.90 -67.20 10.37
N LEU A 363 -46.84 -66.50 11.51
CA LEU A 363 -47.04 -67.09 12.83
C LEU A 363 -48.44 -67.72 12.99
N ALA A 364 -49.48 -67.08 12.45
CA ALA A 364 -50.85 -67.61 12.48
C ALA A 364 -51.01 -68.88 11.61
N LEU A 365 -50.27 -68.97 10.50
CA LEU A 365 -50.20 -70.18 9.67
C LEU A 365 -49.46 -71.31 10.39
N GLU A 366 -48.31 -71.02 11.03
CA GLU A 366 -47.54 -72.01 11.81
C GLU A 366 -48.33 -72.59 12.99
N LYS A 367 -49.20 -71.78 13.62
CA LYS A 367 -50.10 -72.21 14.70
C LYS A 367 -51.35 -72.94 14.21
N ASN A 368 -51.52 -73.18 12.90
CA ASN A 368 -52.72 -73.76 12.29
C ASN A 368 -54.02 -72.97 12.55
N GLU A 369 -53.93 -71.67 12.85
CA GLU A 369 -55.12 -70.81 13.09
C GLU A 369 -55.83 -70.44 11.77
N VAL A 370 -55.16 -70.61 10.62
CA VAL A 370 -55.68 -70.35 9.26
C VAL A 370 -55.34 -71.52 8.34
N VAL A 371 -56.32 -72.05 7.57
CA VAL A 371 -56.13 -73.23 6.69
C VAL A 371 -55.92 -72.80 5.23
N ASP A 372 -54.70 -72.90 4.71
CA ASP A 372 -54.39 -72.70 3.28
C ASP A 372 -54.58 -74.00 2.48
N LYS A 373 -55.68 -74.10 1.75
CA LYS A 373 -56.02 -75.27 0.92
C LYS A 373 -55.18 -75.41 -0.36
N THR A 374 -54.37 -74.42 -0.72
CA THR A 374 -53.62 -74.37 -2.00
C THR A 374 -52.10 -74.36 -1.84
N ASN A 375 -51.59 -74.24 -0.61
CA ASN A 375 -50.18 -74.08 -0.27
C ASN A 375 -49.47 -72.90 -1.00
N LYS A 376 -50.23 -71.85 -1.35
CA LYS A 376 -49.76 -70.65 -2.07
C LYS A 376 -49.58 -69.42 -1.17
N PHE A 377 -50.17 -69.42 0.02
CA PHE A 377 -50.03 -68.32 0.99
C PHE A 377 -48.58 -68.17 1.51
N PRO A 378 -47.88 -69.25 1.94
CA PRO A 378 -46.51 -69.14 2.45
C PRO A 378 -45.53 -68.58 1.41
N VAL A 379 -45.70 -68.99 0.14
CA VAL A 379 -44.87 -68.52 -0.99
C VAL A 379 -45.12 -67.03 -1.25
N SER A 380 -46.39 -66.61 -1.25
CA SER A 380 -46.75 -65.20 -1.52
C SER A 380 -46.28 -64.27 -0.39
N LEU A 381 -46.32 -64.73 0.87
CA LEU A 381 -45.80 -64.00 2.02
C LEU A 381 -44.28 -63.84 1.96
N LYS A 382 -43.53 -64.90 1.59
CA LYS A 382 -42.07 -64.80 1.36
C LYS A 382 -41.71 -63.82 0.24
N VAL A 383 -42.50 -63.77 -0.84
CA VAL A 383 -42.30 -62.81 -1.95
C VAL A 383 -42.54 -61.37 -1.49
N ILE A 384 -43.59 -61.14 -0.68
CA ILE A 384 -43.88 -59.82 -0.11
C ILE A 384 -42.76 -59.40 0.86
N GLU A 385 -42.31 -60.29 1.73
CA GLU A 385 -41.23 -60.04 2.68
C GLU A 385 -39.90 -59.69 1.98
N SER A 386 -39.53 -60.47 0.97
CA SER A 386 -38.35 -60.20 0.13
C SER A 386 -38.46 -58.85 -0.60
N SER A 387 -39.65 -58.52 -1.13
CA SER A 387 -39.89 -57.24 -1.81
C SER A 387 -39.76 -56.05 -0.84
N ILE A 388 -40.18 -56.22 0.42
CA ILE A 388 -40.05 -55.21 1.47
C ILE A 388 -38.59 -55.03 1.89
N LEU A 389 -37.83 -56.10 2.04
CA LEU A 389 -36.41 -56.01 2.38
C LEU A 389 -35.60 -55.35 1.25
N LYS A 390 -35.93 -55.63 -0.01
CA LYS A 390 -35.36 -54.92 -1.17
C LYS A 390 -35.69 -53.43 -1.14
N LEU A 391 -36.93 -53.07 -0.82
CA LEU A 391 -37.34 -51.68 -0.60
C LEU A 391 -36.53 -51.02 0.53
N LEU A 392 -36.38 -51.69 1.68
CA LEU A 392 -35.58 -51.19 2.81
C LEU A 392 -34.10 -51.01 2.45
N ALA A 393 -33.53 -51.89 1.63
CA ALA A 393 -32.16 -51.77 1.16
C ALA A 393 -31.95 -50.54 0.26
N VAL A 394 -32.89 -50.29 -0.67
CA VAL A 394 -32.87 -49.08 -1.51
C VAL A 394 -33.02 -47.81 -0.65
N LEU A 395 -33.85 -47.84 0.39
CA LEU A 395 -34.04 -46.73 1.30
C LEU A 395 -32.81 -46.44 2.18
N ALA A 396 -32.07 -47.48 2.58
CA ALA A 396 -30.83 -47.31 3.32
C ALA A 396 -29.76 -46.58 2.48
N GLU A 397 -29.71 -46.82 1.17
CA GLU A 397 -28.82 -46.09 0.25
C GLU A 397 -29.32 -44.66 -0.05
N LEU A 398 -30.63 -44.44 -0.15
CA LEU A 398 -31.16 -43.07 -0.26
C LEU A 398 -30.84 -42.22 0.98
N LYS A 399 -30.77 -42.84 2.16
CA LYS A 399 -30.35 -42.19 3.41
C LYS A 399 -28.83 -41.96 3.50
N SER A 400 -28.00 -42.76 2.83
CA SER A 400 -26.55 -42.53 2.77
C SER A 400 -26.23 -41.31 1.89
N LEU A 401 -26.99 -41.12 0.80
CA LEU A 401 -26.94 -39.94 -0.07
C LEU A 401 -27.28 -38.61 0.63
N SER A 402 -28.08 -38.65 1.71
CA SER A 402 -28.44 -37.45 2.46
C SER A 402 -27.33 -36.96 3.42
N ARG A 403 -26.17 -37.62 3.43
CA ARG A 403 -25.00 -37.27 4.28
C ARG A 403 -23.77 -36.84 3.46
N PHE A 404 -23.94 -36.48 2.18
CA PHE A 404 -22.86 -35.84 1.42
C PHE A 404 -22.53 -34.49 2.06
N ASP A 405 -21.54 -34.47 2.93
CA ASP A 405 -20.93 -33.25 3.46
C ASP A 405 -20.32 -32.44 2.29
N ASP A 406 -20.39 -31.12 2.44
CA ASP A 406 -20.09 -30.04 1.48
C ASP A 406 -18.67 -30.03 0.85
N GLN A 407 -17.89 -31.12 0.87
CA GLN A 407 -16.46 -31.05 0.51
C GLN A 407 -15.99 -31.80 -0.75
N ASN A 408 -16.77 -32.65 -1.41
CA ASN A 408 -16.25 -33.39 -2.57
C ASN A 408 -17.11 -33.24 -3.83
N PHE A 409 -17.09 -32.04 -4.41
CA PHE A 409 -17.53 -31.80 -5.80
C PHE A 409 -16.34 -31.74 -6.77
N TYR A 410 -15.32 -32.58 -6.57
CA TYR A 410 -14.17 -32.65 -7.49
C TYR A 410 -14.05 -33.91 -8.33
N ASN A 411 -14.91 -34.92 -8.18
CA ASN A 411 -14.89 -36.08 -9.08
C ASN A 411 -16.30 -36.63 -9.31
N ASP A 412 -16.73 -36.65 -10.58
CA ASP A 412 -18.00 -37.20 -11.09
C ASP A 412 -18.21 -38.73 -10.86
N SER A 413 -17.42 -39.38 -9.99
CA SER A 413 -17.32 -40.83 -9.90
C SER A 413 -18.22 -41.51 -8.85
N ASP A 414 -18.72 -40.79 -7.84
CA ASP A 414 -19.44 -41.44 -6.73
C ASP A 414 -20.92 -41.77 -7.04
N ALA A 415 -21.53 -41.07 -8.00
CA ALA A 415 -22.91 -41.35 -8.43
C ALA A 415 -23.04 -42.70 -9.15
N LEU A 416 -21.97 -43.16 -9.82
CA LEU A 416 -21.94 -44.41 -10.59
C LEU A 416 -21.80 -45.67 -9.72
N ASN A 417 -21.39 -45.53 -8.45
CA ASN A 417 -21.12 -46.66 -7.56
C ASN A 417 -22.33 -47.09 -6.71
N ILE A 418 -23.48 -46.41 -6.88
CA ILE A 418 -24.70 -46.66 -6.08
C ILE A 418 -25.50 -47.83 -6.66
N ASP A 419 -25.64 -47.89 -7.99
CA ASP A 419 -26.37 -48.96 -8.67
C ASP A 419 -25.71 -50.33 -8.40
N GLU A 420 -24.38 -50.37 -8.38
CA GLU A 420 -23.61 -51.59 -8.09
C GLU A 420 -23.76 -52.03 -6.62
N ARG A 421 -23.72 -51.09 -5.66
CA ARG A 421 -23.96 -51.39 -4.23
C ARG A 421 -25.38 -51.86 -3.95
N ILE A 422 -26.39 -51.26 -4.61
CA ILE A 422 -27.78 -51.71 -4.53
C ILE A 422 -27.91 -53.13 -5.09
N LYS A 423 -27.34 -53.40 -6.28
CA LYS A 423 -27.36 -54.74 -6.88
C LYS A 423 -26.72 -55.81 -6.00
N VAL A 424 -25.56 -55.51 -5.39
CA VAL A 424 -24.88 -56.45 -4.47
C VAL A 424 -25.74 -56.75 -3.23
N ARG A 425 -26.37 -55.74 -2.63
CA ARG A 425 -27.29 -55.95 -1.49
C ARG A 425 -28.56 -56.71 -1.89
N MET A 426 -29.11 -56.47 -3.08
CA MET A 426 -30.27 -57.20 -3.57
C MET A 426 -29.94 -58.69 -3.80
N GLN A 427 -28.76 -58.98 -4.34
CA GLN A 427 -28.28 -60.35 -4.57
C GLN A 427 -28.09 -61.15 -3.26
N SER A 428 -27.58 -60.51 -2.20
CA SER A 428 -27.42 -61.20 -0.91
C SER A 428 -28.75 -61.52 -0.22
N ILE A 429 -29.75 -60.64 -0.35
CA ILE A 429 -31.11 -60.88 0.13
C ILE A 429 -31.72 -62.08 -0.63
N ASP A 430 -31.60 -62.09 -1.96
CA ASP A 430 -32.14 -63.19 -2.78
C ASP A 430 -31.49 -64.55 -2.47
N GLN A 431 -30.18 -64.58 -2.22
CA GLN A 431 -29.48 -65.80 -1.80
C GLN A 431 -29.89 -66.31 -0.42
N THR A 432 -30.22 -65.41 0.51
CA THR A 432 -30.65 -65.77 1.87
C THR A 432 -32.02 -66.48 1.86
N TYR A 433 -32.94 -66.05 1.00
CA TYR A 433 -34.27 -66.67 0.87
C TYR A 433 -34.28 -67.92 -0.01
N ALA A 434 -33.31 -68.08 -0.92
CA ALA A 434 -33.14 -69.31 -1.70
C ALA A 434 -32.65 -70.50 -0.86
N ASN A 435 -31.98 -70.25 0.27
CA ASN A 435 -31.34 -71.27 1.12
C ASN A 435 -32.09 -71.58 2.43
N ALA A 436 -33.27 -70.96 2.68
CA ALA A 436 -34.06 -71.24 3.88
C ALA A 436 -34.80 -72.59 3.74
N PRO A 437 -34.74 -73.51 4.72
CA PRO A 437 -35.38 -74.82 4.63
C PRO A 437 -36.91 -74.68 4.47
N HIS A 438 -37.48 -75.57 3.65
CA HIS A 438 -38.87 -75.55 3.19
C HIS A 438 -39.91 -75.77 4.28
#